data_AF-A0A4P6Q736-F1
#
_entry.id   AF-A0A4P6Q736-F1
#
_cell.length_a   1.000
_cell.length_b   1.000
_cell.length_c   1.000
_cell.angle_alpha   90.00
_cell.angle_beta   90.00
_cell.angle_gamma   90.00
#
_symmetry.space_group_name_H-M   'P 1'
#
loop_
_entity.id
_entity.type
_entity.pdbx_description
1 polymer ?
#
loop_
_entity_poly.entity_id
_entity_poly.type
_entity_poly.pdbx_seq_one_letter_code
_entity_poly.pdbx_strand_id
1 'polypeptide(L)'
;MPGPSTADAGEWGPGPVAAEGAGRRGKERHIGRKAPGMSHGDDAPGTGSAPYGAERGPGEPDLDRLIADLQADRGPCSGTVSDEVRAAARAAYAMRRDDAVMSEVGTDSAESPPAGVRDSALLAEAPRYLRFDTPGATLDLEITAVGDRRTLVGRVDPPGPTSADIRTPHGSARAPVDADGAFVAPDVPTGPVSVLLHHPAAPPVATPWVTA
;
A
#
# COMPACT_ATOMS: atom_id res chain seq x y z
N MET A 1 42.56 3.85 -40.08
CA MET A 1 43.28 5.12 -40.24
C MET A 1 42.75 5.75 -41.51
N PRO A 2 42.04 6.90 -41.50
CA PRO A 2 41.93 7.97 -40.48
C PRO A 2 41.01 7.56 -39.33
N GLY A 3 40.93 8.16 -38.13
CA GLY A 3 41.33 9.47 -37.58
C GLY A 3 40.12 9.98 -36.75
N PRO A 4 40.24 10.26 -35.44
CA PRO A 4 39.09 10.38 -34.52
C PRO A 4 38.49 11.79 -34.46
N SER A 5 37.17 11.88 -34.27
CA SER A 5 36.47 13.12 -33.95
C SER A 5 36.19 13.19 -32.45
N THR A 6 36.83 14.15 -31.79
CA THR A 6 36.65 14.57 -30.40
C THR A 6 35.83 15.86 -30.31
N ALA A 7 35.31 16.11 -29.11
CA ALA A 7 34.58 17.29 -28.61
C ALA A 7 33.06 17.27 -28.88
N ASP A 8 32.19 17.56 -27.92
CA ASP A 8 32.36 18.62 -26.92
C ASP A 8 31.69 18.30 -25.58
N ALA A 9 32.34 18.78 -24.51
CA ALA A 9 31.94 18.73 -23.13
C ALA A 9 31.80 20.16 -22.63
N GLY A 10 30.64 20.50 -22.09
CA GLY A 10 30.40 21.77 -21.38
C GLY A 10 28.96 21.76 -20.86
N GLU A 11 28.60 22.26 -19.68
CA GLU A 11 29.36 22.94 -18.64
C GLU A 11 28.40 22.96 -17.44
N TRP A 12 28.85 22.47 -16.28
CA TRP A 12 28.16 22.62 -15.00
C TRP A 12 28.65 23.92 -14.34
N GLY A 13 27.73 24.74 -13.83
CA GLY A 13 28.06 25.93 -13.04
C GLY A 13 26.87 26.47 -12.24
N PRO A 14 26.93 26.47 -10.89
CA PRO A 14 25.82 26.86 -10.00
C PRO A 14 25.91 28.32 -9.53
N GLY A 15 24.83 28.85 -8.95
CA GLY A 15 24.85 30.09 -8.19
C GLY A 15 23.72 30.23 -7.15
N PRO A 16 23.94 30.91 -6.01
CA PRO A 16 23.16 30.84 -4.75
C PRO A 16 22.17 32.04 -4.63
N VAL A 17 21.31 32.25 -3.62
CA VAL A 17 21.56 32.56 -2.19
C VAL A 17 20.23 32.71 -1.41
N ALA A 18 20.23 32.24 -0.14
CA ALA A 18 19.72 32.82 1.13
C ALA A 18 18.30 33.44 1.26
N ALA A 19 17.66 33.63 2.43
CA ALA A 19 17.60 33.08 3.80
C ALA A 19 16.64 34.03 4.60
N GLU A 20 16.22 33.62 5.81
CA GLU A 20 15.52 34.40 6.87
C GLU A 20 14.04 34.81 6.67
N GLY A 21 13.16 34.79 7.68
CA GLY A 21 13.32 34.52 9.11
C GLY A 21 12.02 34.86 9.90
N ALA A 22 11.95 34.40 11.16
CA ALA A 22 11.12 34.83 12.30
C ALA A 22 9.58 34.88 12.12
N GLY A 23 8.72 34.18 12.89
CA GLY A 23 8.71 33.97 14.34
C GLY A 23 7.58 34.80 14.97
N ARG A 24 6.67 34.18 15.75
CA ARG A 24 6.01 34.82 16.91
C ARG A 24 5.11 33.86 17.71
N ARG A 25 5.21 34.05 19.03
CA ARG A 25 4.50 33.43 20.16
C ARG A 25 3.09 34.01 20.35
N GLY A 26 2.23 33.27 21.04
CA GLY A 26 1.07 33.77 21.78
C GLY A 26 0.21 32.60 22.29
N LYS A 27 0.36 32.18 23.55
CA LYS A 27 -0.25 32.66 24.81
C LYS A 27 -1.52 31.87 25.21
N GLU A 28 -1.40 31.28 26.40
CA GLU A 28 -2.43 30.65 27.24
C GLU A 28 -3.71 31.48 27.39
N ARG A 29 -4.82 30.79 27.72
CA ARG A 29 -5.72 31.22 28.81
C ARG A 29 -6.43 30.03 29.46
N HIS A 30 -6.30 29.95 30.78
CA HIS A 30 -7.10 29.23 31.76
C HIS A 30 -8.53 29.78 31.85
N ILE A 31 -9.50 28.92 32.20
CA ILE A 31 -10.57 29.05 33.23
C ILE A 31 -11.44 27.77 33.10
N GLY A 32 -11.73 26.94 34.10
CA GLY A 32 -12.05 27.22 35.49
C GLY A 32 -13.57 27.08 35.66
N ARG A 33 -14.09 25.90 36.05
CA ARG A 33 -15.46 25.81 36.60
C ARG A 33 -15.56 24.86 37.80
N LYS A 34 -15.94 25.54 38.87
CA LYS A 34 -16.27 25.23 40.26
C LYS A 34 -17.43 24.25 40.41
N ALA A 35 -17.31 23.33 41.36
CA ALA A 35 -18.41 22.56 41.94
C ALA A 35 -19.04 23.33 43.12
N PRO A 36 -20.30 23.05 43.47
CA PRO A 36 -20.78 23.21 44.84
C PRO A 36 -21.30 21.87 45.39
N GLY A 37 -20.94 21.60 46.64
CA GLY A 37 -21.54 20.53 47.42
C GLY A 37 -22.89 20.94 48.02
N MET A 38 -23.62 19.95 48.52
CA MET A 38 -24.58 20.10 49.61
C MET A 38 -24.94 18.71 50.16
N SER A 39 -24.91 18.65 51.48
CA SER A 39 -25.15 17.53 52.40
C SER A 39 -26.62 17.14 52.53
N HIS A 40 -26.89 15.97 53.13
CA HIS A 40 -27.99 15.52 54.02
C HIS A 40 -27.94 13.97 53.98
N GLY A 41 -27.88 13.19 55.05
CA GLY A 41 -28.73 13.13 56.23
C GLY A 41 -29.13 11.65 56.40
N ASP A 42 -29.11 11.14 57.63
CA ASP A 42 -29.22 9.74 58.04
C ASP A 42 -30.55 9.01 57.69
N ASP A 43 -30.49 7.69 57.91
CA ASP A 43 -31.56 6.74 58.25
C ASP A 43 -32.23 5.88 57.16
N ALA A 44 -32.08 4.55 57.35
CA ALA A 44 -32.72 3.45 56.62
C ALA A 44 -34.20 3.26 57.05
N PRO A 45 -35.08 2.51 56.34
CA PRO A 45 -34.97 1.05 56.24
C PRO A 45 -35.40 0.45 54.88
N GLY A 46 -35.23 -0.87 54.75
CA GLY A 46 -35.15 -1.59 53.49
C GLY A 46 -36.39 -1.60 52.58
N THR A 47 -36.15 -1.95 51.32
CA THR A 47 -37.10 -2.70 50.50
C THR A 47 -36.28 -3.43 49.44
N GLY A 48 -36.49 -4.75 49.34
CA GLY A 48 -35.77 -5.61 48.41
C GLY A 48 -35.93 -5.10 46.97
N SER A 49 -34.83 -4.69 46.37
CA SER A 49 -34.71 -4.60 44.92
C SER A 49 -34.01 -5.87 44.48
N ALA A 50 -34.70 -6.66 43.68
CA ALA A 50 -34.15 -7.80 42.96
C ALA A 50 -32.78 -7.41 42.36
N PRO A 51 -31.75 -8.28 42.39
CA PRO A 51 -30.56 -7.97 41.63
C PRO A 51 -31.02 -7.77 40.19
N TYR A 52 -30.73 -6.56 39.70
CA TYR A 52 -30.80 -6.17 38.30
C TYR A 52 -30.68 -7.42 37.44
N GLY A 53 -31.77 -7.76 36.75
CA GLY A 53 -31.69 -8.65 35.62
C GLY A 53 -30.59 -8.08 34.76
N ALA A 54 -29.46 -8.78 34.72
CA ALA A 54 -28.44 -8.55 33.72
C ALA A 54 -29.13 -8.92 32.41
N GLU A 55 -29.83 -7.95 31.83
CA GLU A 55 -30.03 -7.92 30.40
C GLU A 55 -28.61 -8.02 29.85
N ARG A 56 -28.26 -9.24 29.42
CA ARG A 56 -27.16 -9.45 28.49
C ARG A 56 -27.51 -8.57 27.28
N GLY A 57 -27.04 -7.32 27.30
CA GLY A 57 -26.79 -6.59 26.07
C GLY A 57 -26.01 -7.54 25.15
N PRO A 58 -26.22 -7.47 23.83
CA PRO A 58 -25.68 -8.44 22.88
C PRO A 58 -24.22 -8.67 23.25
N GLY A 59 -23.95 -9.86 23.78
CA GLY A 59 -22.65 -10.19 24.32
C GLY A 59 -21.63 -9.92 23.23
N GLU A 60 -20.48 -9.37 23.61
CA GLU A 60 -19.32 -9.31 22.74
C GLU A 60 -19.26 -10.63 21.97
N PRO A 61 -19.32 -10.59 20.62
CA PRO A 61 -19.46 -11.80 19.83
C PRO A 61 -18.36 -12.76 20.26
N ASP A 62 -18.76 -13.98 20.61
CA ASP A 62 -17.85 -15.02 21.05
C ASP A 62 -16.73 -15.15 20.03
N LEU A 63 -15.54 -14.65 20.39
CA LEU A 63 -14.41 -14.51 19.49
C LEU A 63 -14.03 -15.89 18.93
N ASP A 64 -14.15 -16.94 19.74
CA ASP A 64 -13.85 -18.30 19.33
C ASP A 64 -14.85 -18.79 18.29
N ARG A 65 -16.14 -18.43 18.44
CA ARG A 65 -17.16 -18.72 17.43
C ARG A 65 -16.90 -17.94 16.14
N LEU A 66 -16.56 -16.66 16.24
CA LEU A 66 -16.24 -15.85 15.07
C LEU A 66 -15.02 -16.41 14.31
N ILE A 67 -13.98 -16.81 15.05
CA ILE A 67 -12.80 -17.47 14.50
C ILE A 67 -13.18 -18.79 13.83
N ALA A 68 -14.02 -19.61 14.46
CA ALA A 68 -14.47 -20.88 13.90
C ALA A 68 -15.31 -20.69 12.63
N ASP A 69 -16.20 -19.70 12.61
CA ASP A 69 -17.01 -19.36 11.45
C ASP A 69 -16.13 -18.89 10.28
N LEU A 70 -15.12 -18.04 10.54
CA LEU A 70 -14.13 -17.61 9.55
C LEU A 70 -13.29 -18.78 9.01
N GLN A 71 -12.92 -19.73 9.86
CA GLN A 71 -12.18 -20.93 9.47
C GLN A 71 -13.04 -21.90 8.66
N ALA A 72 -14.33 -22.01 8.97
CA ALA A 72 -15.28 -22.83 8.22
C ALA A 72 -15.55 -22.24 6.82
N ASP A 73 -15.71 -20.92 6.71
CA ASP A 73 -16.01 -20.22 5.45
C ASP A 73 -14.82 -20.21 4.48
N ARG A 74 -13.59 -20.10 5.01
CA ARG A 74 -12.34 -20.23 4.23
C ARG A 74 -12.04 -21.67 3.78
N GLY A 75 -12.76 -22.67 4.26
CA GLY A 75 -12.38 -24.08 4.17
C GLY A 75 -11.12 -24.39 5.01
N PRO A 76 -10.70 -25.66 5.12
CA PRO A 76 -9.53 -26.02 5.92
C PRO A 76 -8.27 -25.32 5.39
N CYS A 77 -7.92 -24.18 5.99
CA CYS A 77 -6.63 -23.51 5.85
C CYS A 77 -5.56 -24.32 6.61
N SER A 78 -5.37 -25.58 6.21
CA SER A 78 -4.35 -26.50 6.76
C SER A 78 -3.57 -27.16 5.62
N GLY A 79 -3.30 -26.39 4.56
CA GLY A 79 -2.31 -26.76 3.56
C GLY A 79 -0.97 -26.17 3.94
N THR A 80 0.06 -26.99 4.09
CA THR A 80 1.43 -26.48 3.99
C THR A 80 1.55 -25.68 2.71
N VAL A 81 2.10 -24.45 2.79
CA VAL A 81 2.40 -23.63 1.61
C VAL A 81 3.12 -24.50 0.57
N SER A 82 2.63 -24.51 -0.66
CA SER A 82 3.22 -25.34 -1.72
C SER A 82 4.69 -25.00 -1.93
N ASP A 83 5.48 -25.99 -2.36
CA ASP A 83 6.90 -25.76 -2.63
C ASP A 83 7.11 -24.69 -3.70
N GLU A 84 6.19 -24.57 -4.67
CA GLU A 84 6.17 -23.53 -5.68
C GLU A 84 6.01 -22.14 -5.07
N VAL A 85 5.03 -21.94 -4.18
CA VAL A 85 4.85 -20.64 -3.50
C VAL A 85 6.06 -20.30 -2.62
N ARG A 86 6.64 -21.30 -1.94
CA ARG A 86 7.85 -21.09 -1.14
C ARG A 86 9.05 -20.73 -2.00
N ALA A 87 9.22 -21.37 -3.15
CA ALA A 87 10.27 -21.06 -4.11
C ALA A 87 10.08 -19.64 -4.69
N ALA A 88 8.84 -19.28 -5.05
CA ALA A 88 8.51 -17.95 -5.54
C ALA A 88 8.81 -16.86 -4.49
N ALA A 89 8.45 -17.09 -3.22
CA ALA A 89 8.75 -16.18 -2.13
C ALA A 89 10.27 -15.99 -1.93
N ARG A 90 11.06 -17.06 -2.01
CA ARG A 90 12.53 -16.99 -1.93
C ARG A 90 13.13 -16.22 -3.11
N ALA A 91 12.65 -16.46 -4.33
CA ALA A 91 13.10 -15.75 -5.52
C ALA A 91 12.77 -14.25 -5.43
N ALA A 92 11.54 -13.91 -5.01
CA ALA A 92 11.12 -12.53 -4.77
C ALA A 92 11.98 -11.83 -3.71
N TYR A 93 12.30 -12.52 -2.61
CA TYR A 93 13.18 -12.01 -1.56
C TYR A 93 14.61 -11.79 -2.07
N ALA A 94 15.14 -12.70 -2.90
CA ALA A 94 16.48 -12.56 -3.48
C ALA A 94 16.60 -11.35 -4.43
N MET A 95 15.50 -10.86 -5.00
CA MET A 95 15.45 -9.65 -5.82
C MET A 95 15.27 -8.35 -5.00
N ARG A 96 15.22 -8.44 -3.68
CA ARG A 96 15.14 -7.27 -2.79
C ARG A 96 16.44 -6.46 -2.93
N ARG A 97 16.27 -5.16 -3.07
CA ARG A 97 17.36 -4.18 -3.14
C ARG A 97 17.39 -3.40 -1.83
N ASP A 98 18.52 -3.39 -1.15
CA ASP A 98 18.69 -2.65 0.10
C ASP A 98 18.75 -1.13 -0.11
N ASP A 99 19.11 -0.69 -1.32
CA ASP A 99 19.13 0.71 -1.74
C ASP A 99 17.77 1.22 -2.26
N ALA A 100 16.79 0.34 -2.42
CA ALA A 100 15.47 0.72 -2.91
C ALA A 100 14.54 1.15 -1.77
N VAL A 101 13.86 2.28 -1.97
CA VAL A 101 12.79 2.72 -1.08
C VAL A 101 11.53 1.92 -1.40
N MET A 102 10.86 1.39 -0.38
CA MET A 102 9.59 0.67 -0.56
C MET A 102 8.44 1.66 -0.63
N SER A 103 7.56 1.52 -1.63
CA SER A 103 6.29 2.24 -1.69
C SER A 103 5.25 1.61 -0.76
N GLU A 104 4.21 2.36 -0.45
CA GLU A 104 3.06 1.85 0.30
C GLU A 104 1.89 1.60 -0.67
N VAL A 105 1.04 0.60 -0.37
CA VAL A 105 -0.20 0.38 -1.12
C VAL A 105 -1.24 1.35 -0.57
N GLY A 106 -1.66 2.31 -1.40
CA GLY A 106 -2.68 3.29 -1.02
C GLY A 106 -4.10 2.80 -1.34
N THR A 107 -4.31 2.19 -2.52
CA THR A 107 -5.62 1.64 -2.90
C THR A 107 -5.44 0.37 -3.72
N ASP A 108 -6.34 -0.59 -3.49
CA ASP A 108 -6.42 -1.84 -4.24
C ASP A 108 -7.88 -2.17 -4.56
N SER A 109 -8.20 -2.25 -5.85
CA SER A 109 -9.56 -2.57 -6.29
C SER A 109 -10.00 -4.00 -5.93
N ALA A 110 -9.07 -4.90 -5.61
CA ALA A 110 -9.41 -6.25 -5.14
C ALA A 110 -9.95 -6.24 -3.70
N GLU A 111 -9.48 -5.31 -2.86
CA GLU A 111 -9.94 -5.16 -1.47
C GLU A 111 -11.17 -4.25 -1.37
N SER A 112 -11.31 -3.31 -2.31
CA SER A 112 -12.45 -2.39 -2.41
C SER A 112 -13.04 -2.40 -3.83
N PRO A 113 -13.80 -3.44 -4.20
CA PRO A 113 -14.40 -3.53 -5.51
C PRO A 113 -15.40 -2.39 -5.74
N PRO A 114 -15.51 -1.85 -6.98
CA PRO A 114 -16.50 -0.83 -7.29
C PRO A 114 -17.92 -1.29 -6.94
N ALA A 115 -18.74 -0.35 -6.43
CA ALA A 115 -20.12 -0.65 -6.05
C ALA A 115 -20.90 -1.29 -7.21
N GLY A 116 -21.44 -2.49 -6.98
CA GLY A 116 -22.22 -3.25 -7.97
C GLY A 116 -21.53 -4.51 -8.52
N VAL A 117 -20.23 -4.71 -8.26
CA VAL A 117 -19.51 -5.93 -8.63
C VAL A 117 -19.43 -6.86 -7.41
N ARG A 118 -20.33 -7.85 -7.33
CA ARG A 118 -20.36 -8.86 -6.25
C ARG A 118 -20.07 -10.28 -6.71
N ASP A 119 -19.89 -10.47 -8.02
CA ASP A 119 -19.60 -11.77 -8.60
C ASP A 119 -18.08 -11.97 -8.66
N SER A 120 -17.59 -12.96 -7.92
CA SER A 120 -16.16 -13.30 -7.84
C SER A 120 -15.58 -13.78 -9.16
N ALA A 121 -16.39 -14.36 -10.05
CA ALA A 121 -15.95 -14.76 -11.38
C ALA A 121 -15.78 -13.56 -12.31
N LEU A 122 -16.65 -12.55 -12.21
CA LEU A 122 -16.49 -11.29 -12.95
C LEU A 122 -15.34 -10.44 -12.41
N LEU A 123 -15.03 -10.53 -11.11
CA LEU A 123 -13.85 -9.88 -10.52
C LEU A 123 -12.53 -10.50 -10.98
N ALA A 124 -12.49 -11.81 -11.24
CA ALA A 124 -11.29 -12.49 -11.72
C ALA A 124 -10.90 -12.08 -13.16
N GLU A 125 -11.88 -11.68 -13.97
CA GLU A 125 -11.69 -11.24 -15.36
C GLU A 125 -11.60 -9.70 -15.48
N ALA A 126 -11.91 -8.95 -14.43
CA ALA A 126 -11.84 -7.50 -14.43
C ALA A 126 -10.39 -7.03 -14.24
N PRO A 127 -9.98 -5.90 -14.87
CA PRO A 127 -8.70 -5.29 -14.57
C PRO A 127 -8.59 -4.94 -13.08
N ARG A 128 -7.45 -5.25 -12.47
CA ARG A 128 -7.13 -4.83 -11.10
C ARG A 128 -6.40 -3.49 -11.16
N TYR A 129 -6.86 -2.54 -10.36
CA TYR A 129 -6.25 -1.24 -10.21
C TYR A 129 -5.59 -1.11 -8.84
N LEU A 130 -4.32 -0.71 -8.84
CA LEU A 130 -3.52 -0.50 -7.66
C LEU A 130 -2.97 0.93 -7.69
N ARG A 131 -3.06 1.62 -6.56
CA ARG A 131 -2.35 2.88 -6.35
C ARG A 131 -1.29 2.68 -5.28
N PHE A 132 -0.07 3.09 -5.60
CA PHE A 132 1.05 3.09 -4.67
C PHE A 132 1.47 4.51 -4.35
N ASP A 133 1.68 4.77 -3.07
CA ASP A 133 2.27 6.01 -2.59
C ASP A 133 3.78 5.85 -2.54
N THR A 134 4.48 6.69 -3.30
CA THR A 134 5.95 6.70 -3.39
C THR A 134 6.48 8.01 -2.79
N PRO A 135 7.79 8.11 -2.48
CA PRO A 135 8.37 9.37 -2.05
C PRO A 135 8.23 10.47 -3.13
N GLY A 136 7.27 11.38 -2.94
CA GLY A 136 7.07 12.55 -3.80
C GLY A 136 6.28 12.30 -5.09
N ALA A 137 5.74 11.10 -5.31
CA ALA A 137 4.90 10.77 -6.45
C ALA A 137 3.91 9.65 -6.12
N THR A 138 2.95 9.40 -7.01
CA THR A 138 2.09 8.20 -6.96
C THR A 138 2.28 7.36 -8.20
N LEU A 139 2.23 6.04 -8.04
CA LEU A 139 2.17 5.08 -9.13
C LEU A 139 0.77 4.47 -9.19
N ASP A 140 0.05 4.74 -10.26
CA ASP A 140 -1.18 4.03 -10.60
C ASP A 140 -0.83 2.87 -11.54
N LEU A 141 -1.32 1.67 -11.24
CA LEU A 141 -1.04 0.45 -11.97
C LEU A 141 -2.34 -0.28 -12.29
N GLU A 142 -2.56 -0.54 -13.57
CA GLU A 142 -3.59 -1.44 -14.08
C GLU A 142 -2.95 -2.78 -14.45
N ILE A 143 -3.59 -3.87 -13.99
CA ILE A 143 -3.20 -5.24 -14.29
C ILE A 143 -4.38 -5.92 -14.98
N THR A 144 -4.21 -6.27 -16.25
CA THR A 144 -5.20 -7.00 -17.05
C THR A 144 -4.69 -8.41 -17.29
N ALA A 145 -5.46 -9.43 -16.87
CA ALA A 145 -5.12 -10.83 -17.11
C ALA A 145 -5.76 -11.34 -18.42
N VAL A 146 -5.02 -12.16 -19.17
CA VAL A 146 -5.50 -12.92 -20.33
C VAL A 146 -4.84 -14.29 -20.29
N GLY A 147 -5.57 -15.31 -19.81
CA GLY A 147 -5.02 -16.66 -19.63
C GLY A 147 -3.89 -16.70 -18.59
N ASP A 148 -2.74 -17.24 -18.96
CA ASP A 148 -1.53 -17.33 -18.12
C ASP A 148 -0.63 -16.08 -18.18
N ARG A 149 -1.08 -15.04 -18.90
CA ARG A 149 -0.34 -13.80 -19.13
C ARG A 149 -1.09 -12.56 -18.66
N ARG A 150 -0.34 -11.48 -18.48
CA ARG A 150 -0.84 -10.19 -18.01
C ARG A 150 -0.22 -9.06 -18.81
N THR A 151 -1.00 -8.00 -18.96
CA THR A 151 -0.50 -6.70 -19.39
C THR A 151 -0.54 -5.78 -18.17
N LEU A 152 0.59 -5.14 -17.90
CA LEU A 152 0.71 -4.11 -16.89
C LEU A 152 0.80 -2.76 -17.59
N VAL A 153 -0.08 -1.84 -17.20
CA VAL A 153 -0.04 -0.44 -17.64
C VAL A 153 0.13 0.42 -16.40
N GLY A 154 1.20 1.21 -16.35
CA GLY A 154 1.48 2.06 -15.20
C GLY A 154 1.63 3.53 -15.56
N ARG A 155 1.31 4.40 -14.60
CA ARG A 155 1.50 5.84 -14.67
C ARG A 155 2.11 6.35 -13.37
N VAL A 156 3.17 7.12 -13.47
CA VAL A 156 3.78 7.85 -12.35
C VAL A 156 3.43 9.33 -12.44
N ASP A 157 2.89 9.90 -11.37
CA ASP A 157 2.54 11.32 -11.27
C ASP A 157 3.14 11.96 -9.99
N PRO A 158 3.93 13.05 -10.09
CA PRO A 158 4.41 13.65 -11.33
C PRO A 158 5.40 12.74 -12.09
N PRO A 159 5.57 12.93 -13.42
CA PRO A 159 6.58 12.21 -14.20
C PRO A 159 8.01 12.47 -13.68
N GLY A 160 8.89 11.48 -13.83
CA GLY A 160 10.28 11.59 -13.36
C GLY A 160 11.11 10.32 -13.54
N PRO A 161 10.58 9.13 -13.21
CA PRO A 161 11.27 7.89 -13.52
C PRO A 161 11.51 7.71 -15.02
N THR A 162 12.62 7.06 -15.36
CA THR A 162 13.03 6.84 -16.76
C THR A 162 12.80 5.40 -17.22
N SER A 163 12.69 4.47 -16.27
CA SER A 163 12.39 3.07 -16.55
C SER A 163 11.72 2.38 -15.38
N ALA A 164 10.98 1.33 -15.68
CA ALA A 164 10.34 0.43 -14.74
C ALA A 164 10.85 -0.99 -14.99
N ASP A 165 11.47 -1.62 -14.00
CA ASP A 165 11.78 -3.05 -14.06
C ASP A 165 10.60 -3.83 -13.45
N ILE A 166 9.91 -4.60 -14.29
CA ILE A 166 8.83 -5.49 -13.89
C ILE A 166 9.45 -6.78 -13.36
N ARG A 167 9.34 -7.01 -12.07
CA ARG A 167 9.93 -8.15 -11.37
C ARG A 167 8.87 -9.22 -11.13
N THR A 168 9.24 -10.45 -11.45
CA THR A 168 8.50 -11.68 -11.17
C THR A 168 9.43 -12.66 -10.47
N PRO A 169 8.93 -13.71 -9.80
CA PRO A 169 9.78 -14.79 -9.31
C PRO A 169 10.65 -15.46 -10.38
N HIS A 170 10.27 -15.35 -11.66
CA HIS A 170 10.97 -15.95 -12.80
C HIS A 170 12.03 -15.04 -13.42
N GLY A 171 12.10 -13.76 -13.02
CA GLY A 171 13.04 -12.80 -13.58
C GLY A 171 12.46 -11.38 -13.64
N SER A 172 13.17 -10.49 -14.33
CA SER A 172 12.74 -9.10 -14.52
C SER A 172 12.81 -8.67 -15.97
N ALA A 173 11.84 -7.87 -16.41
CA ALA A 173 11.81 -7.23 -17.71
C ALA A 173 11.77 -5.70 -17.56
N ARG A 174 12.58 -5.00 -18.34
CA ARG A 174 12.61 -3.53 -18.32
C ARG A 174 11.57 -2.97 -19.30
N ALA A 175 10.74 -2.06 -18.82
CA ALA A 175 9.86 -1.22 -19.61
C ALA A 175 10.34 0.24 -19.55
N PRO A 176 10.46 0.94 -20.69
CA PRO A 176 10.73 2.38 -20.68
C PRO A 176 9.53 3.14 -20.09
N VAL A 177 9.83 4.19 -19.33
CA VAL A 177 8.82 5.16 -18.89
C VAL A 177 8.93 6.38 -19.81
N ASP A 178 7.82 6.79 -20.40
CA ASP A 178 7.78 7.94 -21.30
C ASP A 178 7.82 9.29 -20.54
N ALA A 179 7.82 10.39 -21.29
CA ALA A 179 7.91 11.73 -20.72
C ALA A 179 6.69 12.12 -19.86
N ASP A 180 5.56 11.46 -20.06
CA ASP A 180 4.32 11.67 -19.30
C ASP A 180 4.20 10.70 -18.11
N GLY A 181 5.27 9.94 -17.82
CA GLY A 181 5.34 9.01 -16.70
C GLY A 181 4.64 7.68 -16.95
N ALA A 182 4.23 7.38 -18.18
CA ALA A 182 3.52 6.14 -18.52
C ALA A 182 4.47 5.03 -18.99
N PHE A 183 4.10 3.77 -18.73
CA PHE A 183 4.78 2.60 -19.28
C PHE A 183 3.79 1.47 -19.54
N VAL A 184 4.18 0.57 -20.45
CA VAL A 184 3.44 -0.66 -20.75
C VAL A 184 4.40 -1.84 -20.71
N ALA A 185 4.00 -2.89 -20.02
CA ALA A 185 4.70 -4.16 -19.97
C ALA A 185 3.74 -5.29 -20.39
N PRO A 186 3.79 -5.73 -21.66
CA PRO A 186 3.01 -6.86 -22.12
C PRO A 186 3.64 -8.20 -21.72
N ASP A 187 2.85 -9.28 -21.83
CA ASP A 187 3.30 -10.67 -21.68
C ASP A 187 3.99 -11.00 -20.34
N VAL A 188 3.53 -10.36 -19.26
CA VAL A 188 4.01 -10.65 -17.90
C VAL A 188 3.38 -11.96 -17.42
N PRO A 189 4.16 -12.98 -16.98
CA PRO A 189 3.59 -14.21 -16.45
C PRO A 189 2.65 -13.97 -15.26
N THR A 190 1.60 -14.80 -15.14
CA THR A 190 0.77 -14.80 -13.94
C THR A 190 1.58 -15.14 -12.69
N GLY A 191 1.21 -14.54 -11.55
CA GLY A 191 1.87 -14.76 -10.26
C GLY A 191 2.25 -13.46 -9.56
N PRO A 192 3.08 -13.53 -8.52
CA PRO A 192 3.56 -12.35 -7.82
C PRO A 192 4.31 -11.41 -8.77
N VAL A 193 4.01 -10.12 -8.70
CA VAL A 193 4.68 -9.08 -9.48
C VAL A 193 5.04 -7.89 -8.59
N SER A 194 6.14 -7.22 -8.91
CA SER A 194 6.56 -5.97 -8.28
C SER A 194 7.21 -5.07 -9.32
N VAL A 195 6.99 -3.75 -9.22
CA VAL A 195 7.59 -2.76 -10.10
C VAL A 195 8.75 -2.07 -9.37
N LEU A 196 9.91 -1.97 -10.01
CA LEU A 196 11.04 -1.17 -9.54
C LEU A 196 11.22 0.02 -10.48
N LEU A 197 10.89 1.22 -10.00
CA LEU A 197 11.05 2.47 -10.71
C LEU A 197 12.47 3.01 -10.54
N HIS A 198 13.11 3.38 -11.65
CA HIS A 198 14.43 3.99 -11.65
C HIS A 198 14.34 5.48 -11.92
N HIS A 199 14.74 6.28 -10.93
CA HIS A 199 14.84 7.73 -11.04
C HIS A 199 16.30 8.14 -11.25
N PRO A 200 16.61 9.07 -12.18
CA PRO A 200 18.00 9.47 -12.44
C PRO A 200 18.63 10.24 -11.27
N ALA A 201 17.80 10.91 -10.45
CA ALA A 201 18.24 11.78 -9.37
C ALA A 201 17.82 11.32 -7.96
N ALA A 202 17.24 10.12 -7.83
CA ALA A 202 16.76 9.60 -6.55
C ALA A 202 17.00 8.08 -6.45
N PRO A 203 17.04 7.49 -5.25
CA PRO A 203 17.07 6.05 -5.08
C PRO A 203 15.91 5.37 -5.81
N PRO A 204 16.10 4.12 -6.29
CA PRO A 204 15.03 3.40 -6.95
C PRO A 204 13.87 3.13 -5.97
N VAL A 205 12.64 3.13 -6.48
CA VAL A 205 11.44 2.87 -5.67
C VAL A 205 10.86 1.52 -6.08
N ALA A 206 10.72 0.62 -5.10
CA ALA A 206 10.12 -0.69 -5.28
C ALA A 206 8.68 -0.68 -4.78
N THR A 207 7.75 -1.26 -5.54
CA THR A 207 6.45 -1.64 -5.00
C THR A 207 6.58 -2.90 -4.16
N PRO A 208 5.69 -3.11 -3.18
CA PRO A 208 5.47 -4.43 -2.61
C PRO A 208 5.15 -5.46 -3.70
N TRP A 209 5.40 -6.73 -3.38
CA TRP A 209 4.98 -7.84 -4.23
C TRP A 209 3.48 -8.03 -4.10
N VAL A 210 2.76 -7.98 -5.23
CA VAL A 210 1.31 -8.19 -5.28
C VAL A 210 0.98 -9.45 -6.07
N THR A 211 0.03 -10.22 -5.57
CA THR A 211 -0.55 -11.36 -6.30
C THR A 211 -1.86 -10.91 -6.90
N ALA A 212 -1.86 -10.62 -8.20
CA ALA A 212 -3.09 -10.61 -8.99
C ALA A 212 -3.40 -12.03 -9.47
#